data_AF-A0A844EHL5-F1
#
_entry.id   AF-A0A844EHL5-F1
#
_cell.length_a   1.000
_cell.length_b   1.000
_cell.length_c   1.000
_cell.angle_alpha   90.00
_cell.angle_beta   90.00
_cell.angle_gamma   90.00
#
_symmetry.space_group_name_H-M   'P 1'
#
loop_
_entity.id
_entity.type
_entity.pdbx_description
1 polymer ?
#
loop_
_entity_poly.entity_id
_entity_poly.type
_entity_poly.pdbx_seq_one_letter_code
_entity_poly.pdbx_strand_id
1 'polypeptide(L)'
;PVKSKYHRTQLAGAIVIGLLKNVFTLNEIKAGLLALLGNGTPKTGYNNFVVMFNEQAAKAGKELSDPTSLELRSAGQATLMQYDAVQSILFWLSAKNRLKKLMDD
;
A
#
# COMPACT_ATOMS: atom_id res chain seq x y z
N PRO A 1 22.85 3.62 -24.92
CA PRO A 1 22.08 3.39 -23.67
C PRO A 1 22.14 1.92 -23.25
N VAL A 2 22.92 1.61 -22.21
CA VAL A 2 22.96 0.25 -21.64
C VAL A 2 21.59 -0.01 -21.01
N LYS A 3 20.79 -0.89 -21.64
CA LYS A 3 19.47 -1.31 -21.17
C LYS A 3 19.64 -2.05 -19.84
N SER A 4 19.71 -1.33 -18.74
CA SER A 4 19.72 -1.94 -17.41
C SER A 4 18.33 -2.54 -17.18
N LYS A 5 18.22 -3.87 -17.35
CA LYS A 5 16.98 -4.58 -17.03
C LYS A 5 16.72 -4.39 -15.55
N TYR A 6 15.53 -3.92 -15.19
CA TYR A 6 15.15 -3.79 -13.79
C TYR A 6 15.31 -5.14 -13.08
N HIS A 7 16.04 -5.15 -11.97
CA HIS A 7 16.04 -6.30 -11.08
C HIS A 7 14.65 -6.46 -10.45
N ARG A 8 14.27 -7.69 -10.09
CA ARG A 8 12.92 -8.02 -9.58
C ARG A 8 12.49 -7.10 -8.41
N THR A 9 13.43 -6.71 -7.55
CA THR A 9 13.20 -5.79 -6.44
C THR A 9 12.90 -4.35 -6.89
N GLN A 10 13.54 -3.88 -7.97
CA GLN A 10 13.27 -2.56 -8.54
C GLN A 10 11.89 -2.51 -9.22
N LEU A 11 11.51 -3.58 -9.91
CA LEU A 11 10.18 -3.70 -10.50
C LEU A 11 9.09 -3.73 -9.41
N ALA A 12 9.29 -4.53 -8.37
CA ALA A 12 8.39 -4.58 -7.21
C ALA A 12 8.24 -3.21 -6.54
N GLY A 13 9.34 -2.48 -6.33
CA GLY A 13 9.32 -1.12 -5.82
C GLY A 13 8.57 -0.15 -6.73
N ALA A 14 8.77 -0.25 -8.05
CA ALA A 14 8.06 0.59 -9.02
C ALA A 14 6.53 0.35 -9.01
N ILE A 15 6.08 -0.89 -8.81
CA ILE A 15 4.66 -1.22 -8.67
C ILE A 15 4.07 -0.58 -7.42
N VAL A 16 4.72 -0.74 -6.26
CA VAL A 16 4.26 -0.15 -4.99
C VAL A 16 4.19 1.37 -5.08
N ILE A 17 5.22 2.01 -5.64
CA ILE A 17 5.24 3.45 -5.86
C ILE A 17 4.11 3.86 -6.82
N GLY A 18 3.89 3.11 -7.91
CA GLY A 18 2.82 3.39 -8.87
C GLY A 18 1.43 3.37 -8.24
N LEU A 19 1.18 2.47 -7.29
CA LEU A 19 -0.07 2.43 -6.52
C LEU A 19 -0.18 3.62 -5.56
N LEU A 20 0.87 3.88 -4.78
CA LEU A 20 0.86 4.94 -3.76
C LEU A 20 0.76 6.35 -4.35
N LYS A 21 1.26 6.60 -5.56
CA LYS A 21 1.19 7.92 -6.21
C LYS A 21 -0.23 8.45 -6.43
N ASN A 22 -1.23 7.59 -6.35
CA ASN A 22 -2.63 8.01 -6.47
C ASN A 22 -3.14 8.71 -5.20
N VAL A 23 -2.44 8.54 -4.07
CA VAL A 23 -2.87 9.04 -2.75
C VAL A 23 -1.77 9.83 -2.03
N PHE A 24 -0.50 9.67 -2.39
CA PHE A 24 0.64 10.39 -1.81
C PHE A 24 1.54 11.00 -2.88
N THR A 25 2.19 12.12 -2.56
CA THR A 25 3.26 12.70 -3.38
C THR A 25 4.53 11.84 -3.34
N LEU A 26 5.41 12.01 -4.33
CA LEU A 26 6.70 11.32 -4.37
C LEU A 26 7.58 11.59 -3.14
N ASN A 27 7.52 12.80 -2.58
CA ASN A 27 8.29 13.17 -1.40
C ASN A 27 7.77 12.45 -0.15
N GLU A 28 6.44 12.36 0.01
CA GLU A 28 5.81 11.62 1.11
C GLU A 28 6.07 10.12 1.00
N ILE A 29 5.98 9.54 -0.21
CA ILE A 29 6.33 8.13 -0.44
C ILE A 29 7.80 7.87 -0.06
N LYS A 30 8.72 8.76 -0.46
CA LYS A 30 10.14 8.64 -0.10
C LYS A 30 10.33 8.72 1.42
N ALA A 31 9.70 9.68 2.09
CA ALA A 31 9.80 9.84 3.55
C ALA A 31 9.22 8.63 4.30
N GLY A 32 8.05 8.15 3.88
CA GLY A 32 7.41 6.96 4.44
C GLY A 32 8.28 5.71 4.24
N LEU A 33 8.80 5.48 3.03
CA LEU A 33 9.69 4.34 2.78
C LEU A 33 10.95 4.40 3.65
N LEU A 34 11.57 5.58 3.84
CA LEU A 34 12.72 5.73 4.73
C LEU A 34 12.37 5.42 6.19
N ALA A 35 11.23 5.91 6.69
CA ALA A 35 10.76 5.66 8.04
C ALA A 35 10.41 4.18 8.29
N LEU A 36 9.85 3.50 7.29
CA LEU A 36 9.40 2.11 7.37
C LEU A 36 10.53 1.11 7.15
N LEU A 37 11.50 1.46 6.31
CA LEU A 37 12.63 0.58 6.04
C LEU A 37 13.66 0.67 7.16
N GLY A 38 13.92 1.82 7.80
CA GLY A 38 14.93 1.92 8.85
C GLY A 38 16.26 1.26 8.43
N ASN A 39 16.65 0.17 9.10
CA ASN A 39 17.81 -0.70 8.77
C ASN A 39 17.45 -1.97 7.97
N GLY A 40 16.18 -2.17 7.64
CA GLY A 40 15.65 -3.32 6.91
C GLY A 40 15.90 -3.26 5.41
N THR A 41 15.80 -4.42 4.74
CA THR A 41 16.03 -4.51 3.30
C THR A 41 14.79 -4.10 2.49
N PRO A 42 14.94 -3.57 1.27
CA PRO A 42 13.81 -3.29 0.37
C PRO A 42 12.90 -4.50 0.11
N LYS A 43 13.47 -5.72 0.15
CA LYS A 43 12.71 -6.98 0.03
C LYS A 43 11.77 -7.18 1.22
N THR A 44 12.24 -6.91 2.43
CA THR A 44 11.43 -7.01 3.66
C THR A 44 10.28 -6.01 3.63
N GLY A 45 10.54 -4.75 3.25
CA GLY A 45 9.49 -3.74 3.14
C GLY A 45 8.42 -4.09 2.11
N TYR A 46 8.83 -4.62 0.94
CA TYR A 46 7.88 -5.10 -0.08
C TYR A 46 7.03 -6.28 0.42
N ASN A 47 7.64 -7.27 1.07
CA ASN A 47 6.90 -8.42 1.59
C ASN A 47 5.84 -7.99 2.62
N ASN A 48 6.21 -7.08 3.54
CA ASN A 48 5.27 -6.55 4.54
C ASN A 48 4.11 -5.81 3.88
N PHE A 49 4.39 -5.00 2.86
CA PHE A 49 3.34 -4.34 2.08
C PHE A 49 2.41 -5.35 1.40
N VAL A 50 2.95 -6.39 0.74
CA VAL A 50 2.13 -7.39 0.04
C VAL A 50 1.25 -8.18 1.01
N VAL A 51 1.79 -8.60 2.16
CA VAL A 51 1.03 -9.30 3.20
C VAL A 51 -0.14 -8.42 3.66
N MET A 52 0.16 -7.18 4.08
CA MET A 52 -0.86 -6.25 4.56
C MET A 52 -1.89 -5.92 3.48
N PHE A 53 -1.46 -5.63 2.25
CA PHE A 53 -2.36 -5.34 1.14
C PHE A 53 -3.31 -6.50 0.86
N ASN A 54 -2.80 -7.74 0.79
CA ASN A 54 -3.62 -8.92 0.51
C ASN A 54 -4.60 -9.22 1.65
N GLU A 55 -4.17 -9.09 2.90
CA GLU A 55 -5.04 -9.25 4.08
C GLU A 55 -6.19 -8.25 4.07
N GLN A 56 -5.90 -6.98 3.78
CA GLN A 56 -6.93 -5.94 3.74
C GLN A 56 -7.81 -6.06 2.49
N ALA A 57 -7.25 -6.43 1.34
CA ALA A 57 -8.02 -6.67 0.11
C ALA A 57 -8.99 -7.86 0.28
N ALA A 58 -8.61 -8.91 0.99
CA ALA A 58 -9.49 -10.03 1.32
C ALA A 58 -10.64 -9.64 2.27
N LYS A 59 -10.47 -8.55 3.02
CA LYS A 59 -11.48 -7.95 3.90
C LYS A 59 -12.31 -6.87 3.19
N ALA A 60 -11.81 -6.32 2.08
CA ALA A 60 -12.46 -5.25 1.34
C ALA A 60 -13.83 -5.71 0.80
N GLY A 61 -14.91 -5.04 1.22
CA GLY A 61 -16.28 -5.37 0.85
C GLY A 61 -17.08 -6.10 1.93
N LYS A 62 -16.47 -6.52 3.04
CA LYS A 62 -17.18 -6.77 4.29
C LYS A 62 -17.35 -5.44 5.02
N GLU A 63 -18.48 -5.25 5.73
CA GLU A 63 -18.61 -4.09 6.62
C GLU A 63 -17.37 -4.01 7.51
N LEU A 64 -16.90 -2.80 7.79
CA LEU A 64 -15.82 -2.50 8.74
C LEU A 64 -16.31 -2.80 10.16
N SER A 65 -16.77 -4.03 10.44
CA SER A 65 -17.36 -4.40 11.72
C SER A 65 -16.32 -4.65 12.81
N ASP A 66 -15.03 -4.43 12.53
CA ASP A 66 -13.99 -4.54 13.54
C ASP A 66 -13.12 -3.27 13.55
N PRO A 67 -13.53 -2.23 14.31
CA PRO A 67 -12.87 -0.93 14.29
C PRO A 67 -11.42 -0.95 14.77
N THR A 68 -10.93 -2.04 15.37
CA THR A 68 -9.55 -2.07 15.87
C THR A 68 -9.20 -3.51 16.21
N SER A 69 -8.56 -4.23 15.27
CA SER A 69 -7.78 -5.42 15.65
C SER A 69 -6.93 -5.03 16.87
N LEU A 70 -6.98 -5.84 17.93
CA LEU A 70 -6.22 -5.61 19.16
C LEU A 70 -4.72 -5.38 18.85
N GLU A 71 -4.23 -5.94 17.74
CA GLU A 71 -2.87 -5.77 17.21
C GLU A 71 -2.60 -4.35 16.68
N LEU A 72 -3.59 -3.68 16.07
CA LEU A 72 -3.48 -2.28 15.63
C LEU A 72 -3.45 -1.32 16.82
N ARG A 73 -4.19 -1.60 17.90
CA ARG A 73 -4.21 -0.74 19.11
C ARG A 73 -2.85 -0.67 19.80
N SER A 74 -2.06 -1.75 19.72
CA SER A 74 -0.69 -1.81 20.22
C SER A 74 0.37 -1.54 19.16
N ALA A 75 -0.01 -1.26 17.91
CA ALA A 75 0.93 -1.09 16.81
C ALA A 75 1.70 0.23 16.91
N GLY A 76 2.95 0.22 16.47
CA GLY A 76 3.74 1.44 16.34
C GLY A 76 3.16 2.37 15.25
N GLN A 77 3.45 3.67 15.36
CA GLN A 77 2.98 4.71 14.43
C GLN A 77 3.30 4.39 12.96
N ALA A 78 4.46 3.77 12.70
CA ALA A 78 4.86 3.36 11.35
C ALA A 78 3.92 2.27 10.77
N THR A 79 3.50 1.32 11.59
CA THR A 79 2.56 0.25 11.19
C THR A 79 1.15 0.81 10.97
N LEU A 80 0.71 1.74 11.80
CA LEU A 80 -0.56 2.44 11.60
C LEU A 80 -0.56 3.24 10.29
N MET A 81 0.52 3.96 9.99
CA MET A 81 0.67 4.68 8.72
C MET A 81 0.66 3.75 7.51
N GLN A 82 1.30 2.57 7.59
CA GLN A 82 1.22 1.55 6.53
C GLN A 82 -0.21 1.06 6.33
N TYR A 83 -0.93 0.81 7.42
CA TYR A 83 -2.32 0.38 7.38
C TYR A 83 -3.21 1.43 6.69
N ASP A 84 -3.10 2.70 7.09
CA ASP A 84 -3.87 3.80 6.51
C ASP A 84 -3.55 4.01 5.02
N ALA A 85 -2.28 3.87 4.64
CA ALA A 85 -1.86 3.92 3.24
C ALA A 85 -2.50 2.81 2.40
N VAL A 86 -2.55 1.59 2.93
CA VAL A 86 -3.20 0.44 2.26
C VAL A 86 -4.71 0.68 2.14
N GLN A 87 -5.39 1.13 3.20
CA GLN A 87 -6.82 1.45 3.16
C GLN A 87 -7.14 2.52 2.13
N SER A 88 -6.33 3.58 2.08
CA SER A 88 -6.50 4.68 1.10
C SER A 88 -6.43 4.17 -0.35
N ILE A 89 -5.50 3.27 -0.66
CA ILE A 89 -5.41 2.64 -1.99
C ILE A 89 -6.66 1.80 -2.28
N LEU A 90 -7.11 0.98 -1.32
CA LEU A 90 -8.29 0.12 -1.51
C LEU A 90 -9.56 0.94 -1.73
N PHE A 91 -9.76 2.02 -0.98
CA PHE A 91 -10.87 2.94 -1.20
C PHE A 91 -10.79 3.62 -2.56
N TRP A 92 -9.61 4.09 -2.97
CA TRP A 92 -9.41 4.68 -4.30
C TRP A 92 -9.75 3.69 -5.44
N LEU A 93 -9.28 2.44 -5.36
CA LEU A 93 -9.62 1.39 -6.32
C LEU A 93 -11.13 1.11 -6.34
N SER A 94 -11.74 1.03 -5.16
CA SER A 94 -13.17 0.80 -5.00
C SER A 94 -14.01 1.92 -5.64
N ALA A 95 -13.62 3.18 -5.43
CA ALA A 95 -14.26 4.34 -6.04
C ALA A 95 -14.15 4.32 -7.57
N LYS A 96 -12.96 4.02 -8.12
CA LYS A 96 -12.78 3.90 -9.58
C LYS A 96 -13.64 2.79 -10.19
N ASN A 97 -13.76 1.66 -9.51
CA ASN A 97 -14.61 0.56 -9.97
C ASN A 97 -16.09 0.95 -9.95
N ARG A 98 -16.56 1.68 -8.92
CA ARG A 98 -17.94 2.19 -8.89
C ARG A 98 -18.19 3.22 -9.98
N LEU A 99 -17.26 4.15 -10.19
CA LEU A 99 -17.36 5.15 -11.25
C LEU A 99 -17.44 4.48 -12.63
N LYS A 100 -16.59 3.48 -12.89
CA LYS A 100 -16.63 2.74 -14.15
C LYS A 100 -18.00 2.09 -14.39
N LYS A 101 -18.58 1.44 -13.37
CA LYS A 101 -19.93 0.86 -13.48
C LYS A 101 -20.98 1.91 -13.85
N LEU A 102 -20.93 3.09 -13.22
CA LEU A 102 -21.84 4.20 -13.52
C LEU A 102 -21.65 4.80 -14.93
N MET A 103 -20.49 4.59 -15.57
CA MET A 103 -20.21 5.07 -16.93
C MET A 103 -20.52 4.02 -18.01
N ASP A 104 -20.57 2.75 -17.62
CA ASP A 104 -20.88 1.63 -18.51
C ASP A 104 -22.41 1.31 -18.53
N ASP A 105 -23.19 1.90 -17.60
CA ASP A 105 -24.67 1.92 -17.55
C ASP A 105 -25.25 3.13 -18.31
#